data_AF-A0A256IIJ5-F1
#
_entry.id   AF-A0A256IIJ5-F1
#
_cell.length_a   1.000
_cell.length_b   1.000
_cell.length_c   1.000
_cell.angle_alpha   90.00
_cell.angle_beta   90.00
_cell.angle_gamma   90.00
#
_symmetry.space_group_name_H-M   'P 1'
#
loop_
_entity.id
_entity.type
_entity.pdbx_description
1 polymer ?
#
loop_
_entity_poly.entity_id
_entity_poly.type
_entity_poly.pdbx_seq_one_letter_code
_entity_poly.pdbx_strand_id
1 'polypeptide(L)'
;MIAYLPLAAAVACCLALAASRAFPRADLAVTRLSLSVFGDYVASRERRQRERDLMRAAHVGGTHREYASRTLLYAAVLGVAGSVIGVYLAAAVLTALAVGGDGLRELLSGQPSVVAGLTGVTAVGPVELFALLAVVSAAVGAALAGGAYYARWTLLSQRASARAVEIDATLPRTVAFVYALSRSGMPFPRVMDTLAENEGVYGEAATELSVAVREMNAFGTDVLTALRHTARRTPSDDLSEFAENLASVLGTGRSLSTFLNAQYERYQEEAESKQEQYLELLSTFAEAYVTTLVAGPLFFITILVVIGLVLEDTLPLLRVVVYVAVPLATFGFAVYVDSITQGVGGTRQVRPSGTPHGHAAGPDEDGDRDAPDGNGDDGPATGPAASAAPRFDGGDVADRWRTSRERLRAYDRFRTVRAWANSPVEHVLRSPEAVLAVAVPVAVLGAAAVVHPLSVGGATEVVAQIDAPIVGASAFVLAAYALVYEVRKRRIRRIEAAIPDFLDRLASVNEAGTSVVASIRRVAGSDLEALTADLERTRRDVDWGADVTSALYRLERRVASPMTSRAVVLVTNAMYASGDVAPVLRIAADEARATWTLRRERRQVMLTYLIVIYISFLVFLGVIAA
;
A
#
# COMPACT_ATOMS: atom_id res chain seq x y z
N MET A 1 -2.93 29.70 -38.11
CA MET A 1 -3.66 28.55 -37.53
C MET A 1 -3.29 27.20 -38.16
N ILE A 2 -3.24 27.06 -39.49
CA ILE A 2 -2.94 25.77 -40.17
C ILE A 2 -1.57 25.19 -39.75
N ALA A 3 -0.58 26.04 -39.50
CA ALA A 3 0.77 25.65 -39.09
C ALA A 3 0.86 24.92 -37.74
N TYR A 4 -0.18 24.90 -36.89
CA TYR A 4 -0.17 24.20 -35.59
C TYR A 4 -1.05 22.93 -35.58
N LEU A 5 -1.71 22.61 -36.69
CA LEU A 5 -2.60 21.46 -36.80
C LEU A 5 -1.89 20.11 -36.53
N PRO A 6 -0.67 19.83 -37.06
CA PRO A 6 -0.03 18.56 -36.77
C PRO A 6 0.51 18.50 -35.32
N LEU A 7 0.87 19.62 -34.70
CA LEU A 7 1.17 19.68 -33.27
C LEU A 7 -0.06 19.31 -32.44
N ALA A 8 -1.22 19.90 -32.74
CA ALA A 8 -2.48 19.59 -32.06
C ALA A 8 -2.86 18.11 -32.23
N ALA A 9 -2.66 17.53 -33.42
CA ALA A 9 -2.89 16.11 -33.67
C ALA A 9 -1.91 15.22 -32.88
N ALA A 10 -0.62 15.57 -32.81
CA ALA A 10 0.38 14.84 -32.03
C ALA A 10 0.03 14.85 -30.53
N VAL A 11 -0.36 16.02 -29.99
CA VAL A 11 -0.79 16.15 -28.60
C VAL A 11 -2.08 15.37 -28.35
N ALA A 12 -3.05 15.42 -29.26
CA ALA A 12 -4.29 14.64 -29.16
C ALA A 12 -4.02 13.12 -29.15
N CYS A 13 -3.09 12.63 -29.97
CA CYS A 13 -2.66 11.23 -29.94
C CYS A 13 -2.04 10.85 -28.59
N CYS A 14 -1.15 11.69 -28.04
CA CYS A 14 -0.58 11.46 -26.72
C CYS A 14 -1.65 11.47 -25.61
N LEU A 15 -2.62 12.40 -25.68
CA LEU A 15 -3.75 12.47 -24.75
C LEU A 15 -4.66 11.25 -24.87
N ALA A 16 -4.90 10.73 -26.07
CA ALA A 16 -5.67 9.51 -26.28
C ALA A 16 -4.99 8.28 -25.62
N LEU A 17 -3.65 8.20 -25.70
CA LEU A 17 -2.88 7.16 -24.99
C LEU A 17 -2.91 7.35 -23.48
N ALA A 18 -2.94 8.58 -22.98
CA ALA A 18 -3.08 8.85 -21.54
C ALA A 18 -4.49 8.50 -21.04
N ALA A 19 -5.53 8.84 -21.83
CA ALA A 19 -6.93 8.58 -21.53
C ALA A 19 -7.27 7.08 -21.45
N SER A 20 -6.50 6.22 -22.14
CA SER A 20 -6.66 4.76 -22.03
C SER A 20 -6.47 4.25 -20.60
N ARG A 21 -5.71 4.95 -19.75
CA ARG A 21 -5.53 4.57 -18.33
C ARG A 21 -6.74 4.88 -17.46
N ALA A 22 -7.55 5.88 -17.83
CA ALA A 22 -8.69 6.32 -17.03
C ALA A 22 -10.01 5.69 -17.49
N PHE A 23 -10.15 5.37 -18.79
CA PHE A 23 -11.41 4.89 -19.36
C PHE A 23 -11.29 3.47 -19.92
N PRO A 24 -12.04 2.48 -19.37
CA PRO A 24 -11.99 1.08 -19.83
C PRO A 24 -12.28 0.89 -21.32
N ARG A 25 -13.17 1.71 -21.90
CA ARG A 25 -13.50 1.65 -23.34
C ARG A 25 -12.33 2.09 -24.21
N ALA A 26 -11.57 3.09 -23.77
CA ALA A 26 -10.38 3.55 -24.49
C ALA A 26 -9.25 2.52 -24.40
N ASP A 27 -9.08 1.85 -23.25
CA ASP A 27 -8.12 0.76 -23.10
C ASP A 27 -8.37 -0.38 -24.10
N LEU A 28 -9.63 -0.81 -24.25
CA LEU A 28 -10.02 -1.84 -25.22
C LEU A 28 -9.75 -1.41 -26.67
N ALA A 29 -10.04 -0.15 -27.01
CA ALA A 29 -9.78 0.39 -28.34
C ALA A 29 -8.29 0.39 -28.68
N VAL A 30 -7.45 0.85 -27.73
CA VAL A 30 -5.97 0.83 -27.86
C VAL A 30 -5.45 -0.60 -27.98
N THR A 31 -6.03 -1.54 -27.23
CA THR A 31 -5.67 -2.96 -27.30
C THR A 31 -5.92 -3.53 -28.68
N ARG A 32 -7.14 -3.36 -29.19
CA ARG A 32 -7.53 -3.86 -30.51
C ARG A 32 -6.66 -3.26 -31.61
N LEU A 33 -6.44 -1.94 -31.57
CA LEU A 33 -5.55 -1.26 -32.50
C LEU A 33 -4.14 -1.84 -32.43
N SER A 34 -3.58 -2.00 -31.24
CA SER A 34 -2.22 -2.52 -31.06
C SER A 34 -2.06 -3.94 -31.59
N LEU A 35 -3.04 -4.83 -31.33
CA LEU A 35 -3.03 -6.20 -31.81
C LEU A 35 -3.23 -6.27 -33.33
N SER A 36 -4.05 -5.40 -33.90
CA SER A 36 -4.26 -5.37 -35.36
C SER A 36 -3.01 -4.90 -36.12
N VAL A 37 -2.25 -3.95 -35.56
CA VAL A 37 -1.08 -3.37 -36.24
C VAL A 37 0.20 -4.17 -35.97
N PHE A 38 0.42 -4.61 -34.73
CA PHE A 38 1.68 -5.23 -34.31
C PHE A 38 1.55 -6.68 -33.85
N GLY A 39 0.33 -7.23 -33.77
CA GLY A 39 0.10 -8.56 -33.20
C GLY A 39 0.81 -9.69 -33.94
N ASP A 40 0.91 -9.61 -35.27
CA ASP A 40 1.56 -10.64 -36.09
C ASP A 40 3.09 -10.53 -36.04
N TYR A 41 3.61 -9.30 -35.98
CA TYR A 41 5.04 -9.05 -35.78
C TYR A 41 5.53 -9.67 -34.46
N VAL A 42 4.78 -9.50 -33.38
CA VAL A 42 5.12 -10.07 -32.06
C VAL A 42 4.95 -11.58 -32.05
N ALA A 43 3.91 -12.12 -32.69
CA ALA A 43 3.68 -13.57 -32.75
C ALA A 43 4.84 -14.31 -33.45
N SER A 44 5.42 -13.74 -34.50
CA SER A 44 6.58 -14.34 -35.19
C SER A 44 7.86 -14.40 -34.34
N ARG A 45 7.95 -13.62 -33.25
CA ARG A 45 9.11 -13.52 -32.35
C ARG A 45 8.95 -14.33 -31.04
N GLU A 46 8.26 -15.46 -31.11
CA GLU A 46 7.84 -16.32 -29.98
C GLU A 46 8.91 -16.76 -28.95
N ARG A 47 10.21 -16.48 -29.18
CA ARG A 47 11.34 -16.98 -28.38
C ARG A 47 11.76 -16.09 -27.19
N ARG A 48 10.95 -15.14 -26.74
CA ARG A 48 11.29 -14.31 -25.56
C ARG A 48 10.70 -14.83 -24.26
N GLN A 49 11.15 -16.02 -23.85
CA GLN A 49 10.78 -16.63 -22.57
C GLN A 49 11.02 -15.67 -21.39
N ARG A 50 12.16 -14.96 -21.39
CA ARG A 50 12.50 -13.94 -20.37
C ARG A 50 11.42 -12.87 -20.18
N GLU A 51 10.78 -12.42 -21.26
CA GLU A 51 9.76 -11.36 -21.18
C GLU A 51 8.43 -11.89 -20.63
N ARG A 52 8.11 -13.14 -20.93
CA ARG A 52 6.96 -13.84 -20.34
C ARG A 52 7.16 -14.05 -18.85
N ASP A 53 8.37 -14.46 -18.47
CA ASP A 53 8.74 -14.69 -17.07
C ASP A 53 8.71 -13.37 -16.29
N LEU A 54 9.24 -12.27 -16.86
CA LEU A 54 9.14 -10.94 -16.25
C LEU A 54 7.69 -10.46 -16.06
N MET A 55 6.79 -10.75 -17.02
CA MET A 55 5.38 -10.39 -16.88
C MET A 55 4.68 -11.18 -15.78
N ARG A 56 4.97 -12.49 -15.68
CA ARG A 56 4.46 -13.36 -14.61
C ARG A 56 4.98 -12.91 -13.24
N ALA A 57 6.29 -12.67 -13.16
CA ALA A 57 6.97 -12.15 -11.98
C ALA A 57 6.35 -10.84 -11.49
N ALA A 58 6.05 -9.90 -12.39
CA ALA A 58 5.42 -8.62 -12.08
C ALA A 58 3.88 -8.68 -11.91
N HIS A 59 3.26 -9.87 -11.96
CA HIS A 59 1.82 -10.09 -11.86
C HIS A 59 0.98 -9.23 -12.84
N VAL A 60 1.51 -8.99 -14.04
CA VAL A 60 0.81 -8.20 -15.05
C VAL A 60 -0.18 -9.09 -15.81
N GLY A 61 -1.47 -8.74 -15.71
CA GLY A 61 -2.53 -9.41 -16.45
C GLY A 61 -2.39 -9.26 -17.97
N GLY A 62 -3.02 -10.18 -18.70
CA GLY A 62 -3.00 -10.22 -20.17
C GLY A 62 -1.91 -11.12 -20.73
N THR A 63 -1.87 -11.22 -22.05
CA THR A 63 -0.89 -12.08 -22.74
C THR A 63 0.38 -11.30 -23.10
N HIS A 64 1.50 -12.01 -23.24
CA HIS A 64 2.74 -11.41 -23.75
C HIS A 64 2.52 -10.69 -25.10
N ARG A 65 1.71 -11.29 -25.98
CA ARG A 65 1.36 -10.71 -27.28
C ARG A 65 0.67 -9.37 -27.12
N GLU A 66 -0.26 -9.25 -26.18
CA GLU A 66 -0.97 -8.01 -25.89
C GLU A 66 -0.02 -6.91 -25.37
N TYR A 67 0.77 -7.22 -24.34
CA TYR A 67 1.63 -6.22 -23.70
C TYR A 67 2.73 -5.71 -24.63
N ALA A 68 3.37 -6.61 -25.40
CA ALA A 68 4.38 -6.24 -26.37
C ALA A 68 3.80 -5.43 -27.54
N SER A 69 2.62 -5.82 -28.06
CA SER A 69 1.96 -5.07 -29.13
C SER A 69 1.56 -3.66 -28.69
N ARG A 70 1.00 -3.51 -27.47
CA ARG A 70 0.71 -2.20 -26.87
C ARG A 70 1.98 -1.36 -26.70
N THR A 71 3.10 -1.99 -26.34
CA THR A 71 4.39 -1.29 -26.14
C THR A 71 4.94 -0.75 -27.45
N LEU A 72 4.86 -1.53 -28.53
CA LEU A 72 5.23 -1.07 -29.87
C LEU A 72 4.31 0.05 -30.35
N LEU A 73 3.00 -0.03 -30.09
CA LEU A 73 2.08 1.06 -30.40
C LEU A 73 2.43 2.35 -29.64
N TYR A 74 2.71 2.26 -28.34
CA TYR A 74 3.15 3.42 -27.55
C TYR A 74 4.46 4.01 -28.09
N ALA A 75 5.45 3.17 -28.41
CA ALA A 75 6.71 3.62 -28.99
C ALA A 75 6.52 4.26 -30.37
N ALA A 76 5.65 3.70 -31.23
CA ALA A 76 5.36 4.24 -32.55
C ALA A 76 4.65 5.61 -32.46
N VAL A 77 3.61 5.71 -31.64
CA VAL A 77 2.86 6.97 -31.48
C VAL A 77 3.73 8.05 -30.84
N LEU A 78 4.50 7.73 -29.79
CA LEU A 78 5.42 8.68 -29.18
C LEU A 78 6.59 9.04 -30.09
N GLY A 79 7.03 8.12 -30.95
CA GLY A 79 8.03 8.41 -31.98
C GLY A 79 7.52 9.42 -33.00
N VAL A 80 6.33 9.19 -33.56
CA VAL A 80 5.71 10.10 -34.54
C VAL A 80 5.38 11.45 -33.90
N ALA A 81 4.71 11.45 -32.74
CA ALA A 81 4.40 12.67 -32.01
C ALA A 81 5.67 13.42 -31.60
N GLY A 82 6.70 12.69 -31.16
CA GLY A 82 8.02 13.19 -30.83
C GLY A 82 8.73 13.85 -32.00
N SER A 83 8.69 13.26 -33.19
CA SER A 83 9.23 13.88 -34.41
C SER A 83 8.49 15.17 -34.75
N VAL A 84 7.16 15.19 -34.69
CA VAL A 84 6.37 16.40 -34.93
C VAL A 84 6.74 17.49 -33.92
N ILE A 85 6.72 17.18 -32.63
CA ILE A 85 7.09 18.12 -31.56
C ILE A 85 8.55 18.59 -31.72
N GLY A 86 9.46 17.70 -32.13
CA GLY A 86 10.87 18.00 -32.37
C GLY A 86 11.07 19.06 -33.45
N VAL A 87 10.29 19.03 -34.54
CA VAL A 87 10.32 20.08 -35.58
C VAL A 87 9.94 21.45 -34.98
N TYR A 88 8.86 21.51 -34.20
CA TYR A 88 8.42 22.76 -33.58
C TYR A 88 9.39 23.28 -32.51
N LEU A 89 9.95 22.38 -31.70
CA LEU A 89 10.93 22.73 -30.68
C LEU A 89 12.21 23.27 -31.33
N ALA A 90 12.72 22.59 -32.37
CA ALA A 90 13.88 23.04 -33.11
C ALA A 90 13.63 24.39 -33.78
N ALA A 91 12.47 24.57 -34.41
CA ALA A 91 12.08 25.87 -34.98
C ALA A 91 12.00 26.97 -33.90
N ALA A 92 11.40 26.69 -32.74
CA ALA A 92 11.29 27.64 -31.64
C ALA A 92 12.67 28.05 -31.08
N VAL A 93 13.58 27.08 -30.90
CA VAL A 93 14.96 27.33 -30.46
C VAL A 93 15.72 28.16 -31.48
N LEU A 94 15.60 27.84 -32.78
CA LEU A 94 16.22 28.64 -33.84
C LEU A 94 15.68 30.07 -33.87
N THR A 95 14.37 30.27 -33.69
CA THR A 95 13.79 31.63 -33.59
C THR A 95 14.24 32.38 -32.34
N ALA A 96 14.35 31.71 -31.19
CA ALA A 96 14.84 32.33 -29.96
C ALA A 96 16.32 32.74 -30.06
N LEU A 97 17.15 31.90 -30.70
CA LEU A 97 18.55 32.20 -31.00
C LEU A 97 18.71 33.36 -32.00
N ALA A 98 17.84 33.45 -33.01
CA ALA A 98 17.82 34.57 -33.94
C ALA A 98 17.50 35.89 -33.23
N VAL A 99 16.47 35.90 -32.36
CA VAL A 99 16.08 37.07 -31.58
C VAL A 99 17.14 37.46 -30.53
N GLY A 100 17.78 36.49 -29.88
CA GLY A 100 18.87 36.74 -28.94
C GLY A 100 20.16 37.25 -29.61
N GLY A 101 20.42 36.82 -30.85
CA GLY A 101 21.58 37.24 -31.64
C GLY A 101 21.58 38.74 -31.99
N ASP A 102 20.40 39.33 -32.18
CA ASP A 102 20.27 40.76 -32.50
C ASP A 102 20.54 41.64 -31.27
N GLY A 103 20.11 41.24 -30.07
CA GLY A 103 20.43 41.94 -28.81
C GLY A 103 21.87 41.72 -28.31
N LEU A 104 22.44 40.53 -28.52
CA LEU A 104 23.86 40.24 -28.20
C LEU A 104 24.84 40.94 -29.15
N ARG A 105 24.47 41.15 -30.42
CA ARG A 105 25.26 41.96 -31.38
C ARG A 105 25.39 43.42 -30.96
N GLU A 106 24.36 43.97 -30.30
CA GLU A 106 24.35 45.35 -29.82
C GLU A 106 25.25 45.53 -28.58
N LEU A 107 25.31 44.52 -27.69
CA LEU A 107 26.17 44.54 -26.48
C LEU A 107 27.65 44.15 -26.72
N LEU A 108 27.96 43.33 -27.74
CA LEU A 108 29.29 42.73 -27.95
C LEU A 108 30.06 43.25 -29.18
N SER A 109 29.77 44.48 -29.62
CA SER A 109 30.33 45.13 -30.82
C SER A 109 31.87 45.20 -30.91
N GLY A 110 32.62 44.79 -29.88
CA GLY A 110 34.09 44.85 -29.82
C GLY A 110 34.88 43.55 -30.02
N GLN A 111 34.26 42.36 -30.20
CA GLN A 111 34.98 41.07 -30.27
C GLN A 111 34.55 40.23 -31.51
N PRO A 112 35.18 40.43 -32.68
CA PRO A 112 34.67 39.93 -33.97
C PRO A 112 34.74 38.41 -34.19
N SER A 113 35.52 37.66 -33.42
CA SER A 113 35.73 36.21 -33.67
C SER A 113 34.72 35.30 -32.97
N VAL A 114 34.25 35.66 -31.77
CA VAL A 114 33.35 34.81 -30.96
C VAL A 114 31.89 34.98 -31.41
N VAL A 115 31.51 36.18 -31.86
CA VAL A 115 30.15 36.49 -32.35
C VAL A 115 29.91 35.90 -33.75
N ALA A 116 30.94 35.78 -34.58
CA ALA A 116 30.85 35.18 -35.91
C ALA A 116 30.51 33.67 -35.86
N GLY A 117 31.04 32.94 -34.87
CA GLY A 117 30.75 31.51 -34.67
C GLY A 117 29.31 31.23 -34.22
N LEU A 118 28.70 32.14 -33.45
CA LEU A 118 27.31 32.04 -32.99
C LEU A 118 26.30 32.52 -34.06
N THR A 119 26.71 33.41 -34.96
CA THR A 119 25.83 34.02 -35.97
C THR A 119 25.78 33.27 -37.30
N GLY A 120 26.73 32.35 -37.57
CA GLY A 120 26.71 31.47 -38.75
C GLY A 120 25.47 30.55 -38.84
N VAL A 121 24.74 30.35 -37.75
CA VAL A 121 23.47 29.59 -37.70
C VAL A 121 22.32 30.33 -38.42
N THR A 122 22.46 31.63 -38.69
CA THR A 122 21.43 32.44 -39.37
C THR A 122 21.58 32.50 -40.89
N ALA A 123 22.68 31.97 -41.45
CA ALA A 123 22.96 31.95 -42.89
C ALA A 123 22.79 30.54 -43.51
N VAL A 124 21.98 29.70 -42.87
CA VAL A 124 21.74 28.31 -43.29
C VAL A 124 20.75 28.33 -44.46
N GLY A 125 21.13 27.70 -45.58
CA GLY A 125 20.25 27.62 -46.75
C GLY A 125 18.95 26.87 -46.44
N PRO A 126 17.86 27.06 -47.21
CA PRO A 126 16.58 26.38 -46.94
C PRO A 126 16.70 24.84 -46.95
N VAL A 127 17.62 24.30 -47.76
CA VAL A 127 17.92 22.86 -47.82
C VAL A 127 18.65 22.38 -46.57
N GLU A 128 19.63 23.14 -46.07
CA GLU A 128 20.39 22.82 -44.87
C GLU A 128 19.51 22.94 -43.61
N LEU A 129 18.62 23.94 -43.56
CA LEU A 129 17.63 24.10 -42.49
C LEU A 129 16.64 22.94 -42.47
N PHE A 130 16.16 22.53 -43.65
CA PHE A 130 15.30 21.35 -43.78
C PHE A 130 16.00 20.08 -43.31
N ALA A 131 17.25 19.86 -43.72
CA ALA A 131 18.05 18.72 -43.30
C ALA A 131 18.29 18.72 -41.78
N LEU A 132 18.62 19.87 -41.19
CA LEU A 132 18.77 20.04 -39.74
C LEU A 132 17.48 19.69 -39.00
N LEU A 133 16.34 20.25 -39.40
CA LEU A 133 15.04 19.97 -38.78
C LEU A 133 14.63 18.50 -38.93
N ALA A 134 14.89 17.89 -40.09
CA ALA A 134 14.64 16.47 -40.33
C ALA A 134 15.50 15.58 -39.43
N VAL A 135 16.79 15.87 -39.28
CA VAL A 135 17.69 15.11 -38.41
C VAL A 135 17.30 15.28 -36.94
N VAL A 136 17.03 16.51 -36.47
CA VAL A 136 16.63 16.76 -35.08
C VAL A 136 15.29 16.10 -34.77
N SER A 137 14.30 16.19 -35.67
CA SER A 137 13.00 15.53 -35.47
C SER A 137 13.08 14.01 -35.52
N ALA A 138 13.88 13.44 -36.42
CA ALA A 138 14.13 12.00 -36.45
C ALA A 138 14.83 11.54 -35.17
N ALA A 139 15.82 12.30 -34.68
CA ALA A 139 16.53 12.01 -33.43
C ALA A 139 15.61 12.08 -32.21
N VAL A 140 14.81 13.14 -32.07
CA VAL A 140 13.85 13.30 -30.96
C VAL A 140 12.77 12.19 -31.01
N GLY A 141 12.24 11.89 -32.20
CA GLY A 141 11.28 10.81 -32.38
C GLY A 141 11.87 9.43 -32.04
N ALA A 142 13.07 9.12 -32.55
CA ALA A 142 13.75 7.86 -32.25
C ALA A 142 14.08 7.74 -30.75
N ALA A 143 14.53 8.82 -30.11
CA ALA A 143 14.81 8.86 -28.68
C ALA A 143 13.54 8.63 -27.85
N LEU A 144 12.41 9.25 -28.21
CA LEU A 144 11.14 9.04 -27.51
C LEU A 144 10.55 7.65 -27.76
N ALA A 145 10.66 7.11 -28.97
CA ALA A 145 10.22 5.75 -29.28
C ALA A 145 11.05 4.70 -28.54
N GLY A 146 12.37 4.78 -28.62
CA GLY A 146 13.30 3.89 -27.92
C GLY A 146 13.19 4.03 -26.40
N GLY A 147 13.08 5.27 -25.91
CA GLY A 147 12.88 5.59 -24.51
C GLY A 147 11.58 5.02 -23.97
N ALA A 148 10.46 5.16 -24.69
CA ALA A 148 9.18 4.59 -24.29
C ALA A 148 9.19 3.05 -24.26
N TYR A 149 9.83 2.42 -25.26
CA TYR A 149 10.01 0.97 -25.30
C TYR A 149 10.84 0.47 -24.11
N TYR A 150 12.01 1.09 -23.88
CA TYR A 150 12.91 0.71 -22.80
C TYR A 150 12.28 0.98 -21.44
N ALA A 151 11.74 2.18 -21.22
CA ALA A 151 11.10 2.55 -19.96
C ALA A 151 9.96 1.59 -19.59
N ARG A 152 9.13 1.17 -20.54
CA ARG A 152 8.01 0.25 -20.26
C ARG A 152 8.46 -1.15 -19.85
N TRP A 153 9.60 -1.63 -20.36
CA TRP A 153 10.20 -2.89 -19.92
C TRP A 153 10.93 -2.75 -18.58
N THR A 154 11.68 -1.65 -18.39
CA THR A 154 12.36 -1.36 -17.12
C THR A 154 11.38 -1.12 -15.98
N LEU A 155 10.23 -0.50 -16.25
CA LEU A 155 9.15 -0.39 -15.26
C LEU A 155 8.59 -1.76 -14.85
N LEU A 156 8.59 -2.74 -15.76
CA LEU A 156 8.16 -4.11 -15.44
C LEU A 156 9.17 -4.80 -14.54
N SER A 157 10.47 -4.67 -14.83
CA SER A 157 11.52 -5.23 -13.97
C SER A 157 11.53 -4.55 -12.60
N GLN A 158 11.37 -3.23 -12.53
CA GLN A 158 11.25 -2.51 -11.26
C GLN A 158 10.05 -2.97 -10.44
N ARG A 159 8.89 -3.24 -11.08
CA ARG A 159 7.73 -3.82 -10.39
C ARG A 159 7.99 -5.23 -9.91
N ALA A 160 8.62 -6.08 -10.73
CA ALA A 160 8.99 -7.42 -10.32
C ALA A 160 9.93 -7.40 -9.11
N SER A 161 10.97 -6.55 -9.11
CA SER A 161 11.88 -6.37 -7.98
C SER A 161 11.16 -5.80 -6.75
N ALA A 162 10.29 -4.81 -6.92
CA ALA A 162 9.50 -4.25 -5.81
C ALA A 162 8.58 -5.30 -5.18
N ARG A 163 8.05 -6.21 -5.99
CA ARG A 163 7.23 -7.34 -5.54
C ARG A 163 8.05 -8.43 -4.88
N ALA A 164 9.25 -8.74 -5.39
CA ALA A 164 10.20 -9.67 -4.75
C ALA A 164 10.46 -9.25 -3.29
N VAL A 165 10.76 -7.97 -3.07
CA VAL A 165 10.95 -7.39 -1.73
C VAL A 165 9.71 -7.57 -0.84
N GLU A 166 8.49 -7.45 -1.41
CA GLU A 166 7.25 -7.65 -0.65
C GLU A 166 6.98 -9.13 -0.32
N ILE A 167 7.37 -10.04 -1.22
CA ILE A 167 7.35 -11.49 -0.98
C ILE A 167 8.32 -11.83 0.16
N ASP A 168 9.58 -11.41 0.04
CA ASP A 168 10.63 -11.70 1.04
C ASP A 168 10.24 -11.15 2.42
N ALA A 169 9.67 -9.94 2.47
CA ALA A 169 9.21 -9.32 3.71
C ALA A 169 8.04 -10.07 4.39
N THR A 170 7.27 -10.87 3.64
CA THR A 170 6.11 -11.61 4.15
C THR A 170 6.35 -13.12 4.26
N LEU A 171 7.49 -13.59 3.76
CA LEU A 171 7.86 -15.00 3.75
C LEU A 171 8.06 -15.60 5.15
N PRO A 172 8.80 -14.99 6.10
CA PRO A 172 8.99 -15.57 7.44
C PRO A 172 7.66 -15.86 8.14
N ARG A 173 6.71 -14.93 8.03
CA ARG A 173 5.36 -15.07 8.57
C ARG A 173 4.55 -16.16 7.85
N THR A 174 4.65 -16.22 6.53
CA THR A 174 3.96 -17.25 5.73
C THR A 174 4.46 -18.65 6.09
N VAL A 175 5.78 -18.80 6.28
CA VAL A 175 6.40 -20.05 6.73
C VAL A 175 5.97 -20.39 8.16
N ALA A 176 5.92 -19.41 9.07
CA ALA A 176 5.41 -19.61 10.43
C ALA A 176 3.97 -20.15 10.44
N PHE A 177 3.10 -19.62 9.58
CA PHE A 177 1.72 -20.08 9.43
C PHE A 177 1.63 -21.52 8.92
N VAL A 178 2.33 -21.82 7.83
CA VAL A 178 2.37 -23.16 7.23
C VAL A 178 2.96 -24.17 8.21
N TYR A 179 4.01 -23.79 8.94
CA TYR A 179 4.61 -24.59 9.99
C TYR A 179 3.63 -24.87 11.13
N ALA A 180 2.97 -23.84 11.66
CA ALA A 180 2.04 -23.98 12.77
C ALA A 180 0.88 -24.93 12.43
N LEU A 181 0.23 -24.75 11.27
CA LEU A 181 -0.87 -25.63 10.84
C LEU A 181 -0.38 -27.05 10.50
N SER A 182 0.80 -27.19 9.89
CA SER A 182 1.36 -28.52 9.62
C SER A 182 1.71 -29.25 10.92
N ARG A 183 2.22 -28.54 11.93
CA ARG A 183 2.54 -29.10 13.25
C ARG A 183 1.30 -29.53 14.01
N SER A 184 0.16 -28.83 13.84
CA SER A 184 -1.12 -29.22 14.44
C SER A 184 -1.77 -30.44 13.78
N GLY A 185 -1.10 -31.08 12.81
CA GLY A 185 -1.59 -32.29 12.14
C GLY A 185 -2.49 -32.02 10.93
N MET A 186 -2.64 -30.76 10.50
CA MET A 186 -3.43 -30.45 9.30
C MET A 186 -2.74 -31.03 8.04
N PRO A 187 -3.48 -31.74 7.16
CA PRO A 187 -2.95 -32.19 5.88
C PRO A 187 -2.45 -31.02 5.04
N PHE A 188 -1.26 -31.16 4.44
CA PHE A 188 -0.62 -30.06 3.71
C PHE A 188 -1.48 -29.40 2.61
N PRO A 189 -2.27 -30.12 1.79
CA PRO A 189 -3.18 -29.47 0.83
C PRO A 189 -4.17 -28.51 1.52
N ARG A 190 -4.70 -28.89 2.69
CA ARG A 190 -5.62 -28.04 3.46
C ARG A 190 -4.90 -26.85 4.10
N VAL A 191 -3.64 -27.01 4.50
CA VAL A 191 -2.79 -25.89 4.96
C VAL A 191 -2.64 -24.85 3.85
N MET A 192 -2.38 -25.31 2.63
CA MET A 192 -2.25 -24.45 1.46
C MET A 192 -3.58 -23.75 1.11
N ASP A 193 -4.71 -24.47 1.13
CA ASP A 193 -6.05 -23.86 0.96
C ASP A 193 -6.29 -22.74 1.97
N THR A 194 -6.00 -23.02 3.25
CA THR A 194 -6.19 -22.07 4.35
C THR A 194 -5.31 -20.83 4.17
N LEU A 195 -4.07 -21.00 3.71
CA LEU A 195 -3.17 -19.89 3.39
C LEU A 195 -3.73 -19.03 2.25
N ALA A 196 -4.25 -19.66 1.19
CA ALA A 196 -4.82 -18.96 0.04
C ALA A 196 -6.11 -18.20 0.40
N GLU A 197 -6.98 -18.77 1.22
CA GLU A 197 -8.20 -18.11 1.73
C GLU A 197 -7.89 -16.86 2.59
N ASN A 198 -6.70 -16.82 3.20
CA ASN A 198 -6.25 -15.76 4.08
C ASN A 198 -5.07 -14.94 3.51
N GLU A 199 -4.88 -14.93 2.18
CA GLU A 199 -3.76 -14.23 1.54
C GLU A 199 -3.69 -12.73 1.89
N GLY A 200 -4.85 -12.07 2.10
CA GLY A 200 -4.91 -10.66 2.51
C GLY A 200 -4.36 -10.36 3.91
N VAL A 201 -4.21 -11.40 4.75
CA VAL A 201 -3.67 -11.32 6.11
C VAL A 201 -2.15 -11.56 6.13
N TYR A 202 -1.71 -12.54 5.35
CA TYR A 202 -0.33 -13.02 5.33
C TYR A 202 0.55 -12.30 4.31
N GLY A 203 -0.05 -11.71 3.27
CA GLY A 203 0.60 -10.78 2.34
C GLY A 203 1.03 -11.41 1.02
N GLU A 204 2.08 -10.86 0.40
CA GLU A 204 2.43 -11.16 -0.98
C GLU A 204 2.99 -12.58 -1.17
N ALA A 205 3.73 -13.13 -0.20
CA ALA A 205 4.19 -14.52 -0.24
C ALA A 205 3.02 -15.51 -0.25
N ALA A 206 1.98 -15.25 0.57
CA ALA A 206 0.75 -16.03 0.57
C ALA A 206 -0.01 -15.90 -0.76
N THR A 207 -0.03 -14.70 -1.34
CA THR A 207 -0.63 -14.42 -2.66
C THR A 207 0.11 -15.17 -3.79
N GLU A 208 1.44 -15.26 -3.73
CA GLU A 208 2.20 -16.01 -4.72
C GLU A 208 1.98 -17.53 -4.60
N LEU A 209 1.85 -18.04 -3.36
CA LEU A 209 1.50 -19.45 -3.09
C LEU A 209 0.02 -19.75 -3.38
N SER A 210 -0.89 -18.78 -3.29
CA SER A 210 -2.31 -18.98 -3.61
C SER A 210 -2.55 -19.29 -5.09
N VAL A 211 -1.65 -18.84 -5.96
CA VAL A 211 -1.65 -19.25 -7.37
C VAL A 211 -1.34 -20.75 -7.51
N ALA A 212 -0.42 -21.30 -6.69
CA ALA A 212 -0.17 -22.74 -6.67
C ALA A 212 -1.41 -23.52 -6.20
N VAL A 213 -2.11 -23.01 -5.19
CA VAL A 213 -3.38 -23.56 -4.69
C VAL A 213 -4.46 -23.51 -5.76
N ARG A 214 -4.53 -22.41 -6.51
CA ARG A 214 -5.46 -22.28 -7.63
C ARG A 214 -5.11 -23.27 -8.75
N GLU A 215 -3.83 -23.54 -9.01
CA GLU A 215 -3.40 -24.58 -9.95
C GLU A 215 -3.84 -25.98 -9.52
N MET A 216 -3.74 -26.27 -8.22
CA MET A 216 -4.21 -27.52 -7.64
C MET A 216 -5.74 -27.66 -7.72
N ASN A 217 -6.49 -26.66 -7.25
CA ASN A 217 -7.94 -26.75 -7.09
C ASN A 217 -8.71 -26.56 -8.41
N ALA A 218 -8.23 -25.71 -9.32
CA ALA A 218 -8.92 -25.44 -10.59
C ALA A 218 -8.49 -26.37 -11.72
N PHE A 219 -7.22 -26.76 -11.76
CA PHE A 219 -6.65 -27.56 -12.86
C PHE A 219 -6.26 -28.98 -12.45
N GLY A 220 -6.41 -29.36 -11.18
CA GLY A 220 -6.02 -30.69 -10.69
C GLY A 220 -4.52 -30.94 -10.73
N THR A 221 -3.70 -29.88 -10.73
CA THR A 221 -2.23 -29.99 -10.76
C THR A 221 -1.76 -30.57 -9.43
N ASP A 222 -0.81 -31.51 -9.46
CA ASP A 222 -0.26 -32.05 -8.21
C ASP A 222 0.56 -31.00 -7.45
N VAL A 223 0.58 -31.11 -6.12
CA VAL A 223 1.23 -30.15 -5.22
C VAL A 223 2.71 -29.96 -5.54
N LEU A 224 3.41 -31.04 -5.89
CA LEU A 224 4.83 -31.02 -6.22
C LEU A 224 5.09 -30.20 -7.49
N THR A 225 4.30 -30.43 -8.54
CA THR A 225 4.38 -29.69 -9.80
C THR A 225 3.99 -28.22 -9.61
N ALA A 226 2.93 -27.93 -8.84
CA ALA A 226 2.49 -26.57 -8.56
C ALA A 226 3.55 -25.75 -7.78
N LEU A 227 4.22 -26.37 -6.82
CA LEU A 227 5.33 -25.75 -6.08
C LEU A 227 6.56 -25.53 -6.98
N ARG A 228 6.93 -26.48 -7.84
CA ARG A 228 8.02 -26.31 -8.83
C ARG A 228 7.71 -25.26 -9.88
N HIS A 229 6.44 -25.08 -10.26
CA HIS A 229 6.04 -23.97 -11.12
C HIS A 229 6.19 -22.64 -10.39
N THR A 230 5.81 -22.60 -9.12
CA THR A 230 5.97 -21.41 -8.27
C THR A 230 7.44 -21.04 -8.09
N ALA A 231 8.31 -22.00 -7.78
CA ALA A 231 9.75 -21.80 -7.66
C ALA A 231 10.37 -21.22 -8.94
N ARG A 232 9.94 -21.70 -10.12
CA ARG A 232 10.48 -21.21 -11.41
C ARG A 232 9.93 -19.86 -11.86
N ARG A 233 8.80 -19.39 -11.31
CA ARG A 233 8.12 -18.17 -11.78
C ARG A 233 8.17 -16.99 -10.79
N THR A 234 8.42 -17.28 -9.52
CA THR A 234 8.48 -16.23 -8.49
C THR A 234 9.65 -15.28 -8.76
N PRO A 235 9.49 -13.96 -8.52
CA PRO A 235 10.59 -13.01 -8.61
C PRO A 235 11.53 -13.01 -7.39
N SER A 236 11.16 -13.72 -6.32
CA SER A 236 11.88 -13.79 -5.05
C SER A 236 12.76 -15.04 -5.01
N ASP A 237 14.05 -14.85 -4.74
CA ASP A 237 15.00 -15.95 -4.59
C ASP A 237 14.70 -16.79 -3.34
N ASP A 238 14.35 -16.14 -2.22
CA ASP A 238 14.01 -16.82 -0.96
C ASP A 238 12.76 -17.71 -1.11
N LEU A 239 11.70 -17.21 -1.76
CA LEU A 239 10.50 -18.01 -2.02
C LEU A 239 10.76 -19.10 -3.06
N SER A 240 11.63 -18.84 -4.05
CA SER A 240 12.04 -19.84 -5.03
C SER A 240 12.71 -21.03 -4.35
N GLU A 241 13.71 -20.74 -3.50
CA GLU A 241 14.41 -21.75 -2.70
C GLU A 241 13.45 -22.49 -1.76
N PHE A 242 12.59 -21.78 -1.04
CA PHE A 242 11.60 -22.37 -0.16
C PHE A 242 10.68 -23.34 -0.90
N ALA A 243 10.10 -22.91 -2.04
CA ALA A 243 9.17 -23.71 -2.82
C ALA A 243 9.83 -24.94 -3.44
N GLU A 244 11.06 -24.83 -3.95
CA GLU A 244 11.82 -25.96 -4.50
C GLU A 244 12.21 -26.97 -3.41
N ASN A 245 12.68 -26.48 -2.25
CA ASN A 245 13.01 -27.33 -1.10
C ASN A 245 11.76 -28.02 -0.54
N LEU A 246 10.63 -27.31 -0.46
CA LEU A 246 9.34 -27.85 -0.03
C LEU A 246 8.84 -28.94 -0.99
N ALA A 247 8.90 -28.69 -2.29
CA ALA A 247 8.66 -29.68 -3.33
C ALA A 247 9.54 -30.94 -3.13
N SER A 248 10.84 -30.75 -2.90
CA SER A 248 11.78 -31.85 -2.65
C SER A 248 11.41 -32.66 -1.40
N VAL A 249 11.03 -32.01 -0.30
CA VAL A 249 10.61 -32.69 0.94
C VAL A 249 9.32 -33.49 0.75
N LEU A 250 8.31 -32.90 0.08
CA LEU A 250 7.05 -33.58 -0.21
C LEU A 250 7.23 -34.79 -1.15
N GLY A 251 8.11 -34.67 -2.16
CA GLY A 251 8.38 -35.77 -3.09
C GLY A 251 9.22 -36.91 -2.49
N THR A 252 10.04 -36.62 -1.47
CA THR A 252 10.88 -37.62 -0.80
C THR A 252 10.23 -38.25 0.43
N GLY A 253 9.05 -37.76 0.85
CA GLY A 253 8.36 -38.23 2.06
C GLY A 253 9.08 -37.90 3.37
N ARG A 254 10.04 -36.96 3.35
CA ARG A 254 10.72 -36.49 4.56
C ARG A 254 9.74 -35.74 5.48
N SER A 255 10.06 -35.67 6.78
CA SER A 255 9.25 -34.96 7.78
C SER A 255 9.07 -33.49 7.39
N LEU A 256 7.86 -33.15 6.93
CA LEU A 256 7.50 -31.79 6.55
C LEU A 256 7.58 -30.83 7.75
N SER A 257 7.09 -31.24 8.91
CA SER A 257 7.11 -30.42 10.12
C SER A 257 8.52 -30.08 10.57
N THR A 258 9.46 -31.03 10.48
CA THR A 258 10.88 -30.79 10.80
C THR A 258 11.53 -29.82 9.82
N PHE A 259 11.25 -29.98 8.51
CA PHE A 259 11.72 -29.03 7.51
C PHE A 259 11.17 -27.62 7.75
N LEU A 260 9.85 -27.50 7.96
CA LEU A 260 9.19 -26.22 8.19
C LEU A 260 9.65 -25.55 9.49
N ASN A 261 9.94 -26.30 10.56
CA ASN A 261 10.55 -25.73 11.78
C ASN A 261 11.93 -25.13 11.49
N ALA A 262 12.80 -25.85 10.76
CA ALA A 262 14.13 -25.37 10.42
C ALA A 262 14.09 -24.14 9.50
N GLN A 263 13.12 -24.07 8.58
CA GLN A 263 12.90 -22.87 7.76
C GLN A 263 12.35 -21.71 8.59
N TYR A 264 11.42 -21.96 9.52
CA TYR A 264 10.87 -20.96 10.43
C TYR A 264 11.96 -20.33 11.32
N GLU A 265 12.82 -21.15 11.94
CA GLU A 265 13.96 -20.68 12.74
C GLU A 265 14.94 -19.86 11.89
N ARG A 266 15.33 -20.38 10.73
CA ARG A 266 16.25 -19.69 9.81
C ARG A 266 15.73 -18.33 9.38
N TYR A 267 14.48 -18.25 8.93
CA TYR A 267 13.91 -16.99 8.47
C TYR A 267 13.71 -15.97 9.59
N GLN A 268 13.49 -16.44 10.84
CA GLN A 268 13.46 -15.54 11.99
C GLN A 268 14.84 -14.98 12.33
N GLU A 269 15.86 -15.84 12.42
CA GLU A 269 17.24 -15.42 12.67
C GLU A 269 17.73 -14.45 11.60
N GLU A 270 17.41 -14.72 10.33
CA GLU A 270 17.76 -13.83 9.22
C GLU A 270 17.02 -12.49 9.29
N ALA A 271 15.73 -12.48 9.66
CA ALA A 271 14.95 -11.27 9.83
C ALA A 271 15.45 -10.41 11.01
N GLU A 272 15.85 -11.04 12.11
CA GLU A 272 16.45 -10.38 13.27
C GLU A 272 17.81 -9.76 12.90
N SER A 273 18.69 -10.52 12.25
CA SER A 273 20.00 -10.02 11.79
C SER A 273 19.88 -8.87 10.78
N LYS A 274 18.98 -8.98 9.78
CA LYS A 274 18.68 -7.89 8.84
C LYS A 274 18.19 -6.64 9.58
N GLN A 275 17.42 -6.81 10.66
CA GLN A 275 16.92 -5.69 11.46
C GLN A 275 18.00 -5.04 12.32
N GLU A 276 18.88 -5.81 12.95
CA GLU A 276 20.04 -5.29 13.68
C GLU A 276 20.94 -4.45 12.77
N GLN A 277 21.28 -4.98 11.59
CA GLN A 277 22.06 -4.26 10.59
C GLN A 277 21.36 -2.96 10.15
N TYR A 278 20.04 -2.98 9.99
CA TYR A 278 19.27 -1.79 9.67
C TYR A 278 19.32 -0.74 10.79
N LEU A 279 19.25 -1.15 12.06
CA LEU A 279 19.37 -0.23 13.20
C LEU A 279 20.78 0.37 13.31
N GLU A 280 21.81 -0.42 13.04
CA GLU A 280 23.20 0.05 13.00
C GLU A 280 23.39 1.12 11.91
N LEU A 281 22.90 0.86 10.69
CA LEU A 281 22.94 1.85 9.61
C LEU A 281 22.20 3.14 9.96
N LEU A 282 21.00 3.03 10.56
CA LEU A 282 20.26 4.20 11.01
C LEU A 282 21.00 4.99 12.08
N SER A 283 21.67 4.30 13.01
CA SER A 283 22.52 4.90 14.04
C SER A 283 23.68 5.67 13.42
N THR A 284 24.42 5.05 12.49
CA THR A 284 25.52 5.69 11.76
C THR A 284 25.04 6.92 10.97
N PHE A 285 23.90 6.82 10.28
CA PHE A 285 23.33 7.96 9.57
C PHE A 285 22.86 9.07 10.51
N ALA A 286 22.25 8.72 11.63
CA ALA A 286 21.83 9.71 12.61
C ALA A 286 23.02 10.45 13.23
N GLU A 287 24.12 9.75 13.53
CA GLU A 287 25.36 10.35 13.99
C GLU A 287 25.99 11.29 12.94
N ALA A 288 26.05 10.85 11.69
CA ALA A 288 26.52 11.68 10.58
C ALA A 288 25.64 12.92 10.39
N TYR A 289 24.31 12.77 10.50
CA TYR A 289 23.38 13.90 10.42
C TYR A 289 23.63 14.92 11.53
N VAL A 290 23.72 14.47 12.78
CA VAL A 290 23.98 15.35 13.93
C VAL A 290 25.32 16.06 13.78
N THR A 291 26.37 15.36 13.37
CA THR A 291 27.72 15.95 13.28
C THR A 291 27.84 16.89 12.08
N THR A 292 27.40 16.46 10.90
CA THR A 292 27.63 17.19 9.64
C THR A 292 26.56 18.22 9.33
N LEU A 293 25.27 17.92 9.58
CA LEU A 293 24.15 18.78 9.16
C LEU A 293 23.53 19.58 10.31
N VAL A 294 23.80 19.22 11.56
CA VAL A 294 23.39 20.02 12.72
C VAL A 294 24.58 20.81 13.26
N ALA A 295 25.62 20.15 13.77
CA ALA A 295 26.75 20.83 14.38
C ALA A 295 27.58 21.65 13.39
N GLY A 296 27.85 21.12 12.18
CA GLY A 296 28.60 21.84 11.14
C GLY A 296 27.97 23.20 10.76
N PRO A 297 26.73 23.23 10.26
CA PRO A 297 26.02 24.47 9.97
C PRO A 297 25.84 25.36 11.19
N LEU A 298 25.64 24.78 12.39
CA LEU A 298 25.58 25.55 13.62
C LEU A 298 26.87 26.34 13.85
N PHE A 299 28.03 25.69 13.83
CA PHE A 299 29.32 26.36 13.95
C PHE A 299 29.57 27.36 12.83
N PHE A 300 29.18 27.03 11.61
CA PHE A 300 29.33 27.94 10.48
C PHE A 300 28.49 29.20 10.66
N ILE A 301 27.21 29.06 11.06
CA ILE A 301 26.30 30.16 11.33
C ILE A 301 26.84 31.01 12.49
N THR A 302 27.29 30.41 13.59
CA THR A 302 27.82 31.18 14.74
C THR A 302 29.06 31.97 14.36
N ILE A 303 30.01 31.39 13.62
CA ILE A 303 31.17 32.11 13.10
C ILE A 303 30.72 33.28 12.21
N LEU A 304 29.76 33.05 11.33
CA LEU A 304 29.27 34.07 10.41
C LEU A 304 28.56 35.22 11.13
N VAL A 305 27.80 34.91 12.18
CA VAL A 305 27.16 35.91 13.04
C VAL A 305 28.23 36.71 13.78
N VAL A 306 29.24 36.06 14.39
CA VAL A 306 30.32 36.75 15.12
C VAL A 306 31.13 37.67 14.20
N ILE A 307 31.49 37.20 13.01
CA ILE A 307 32.16 38.04 12.00
C ILE A 307 31.24 39.18 11.54
N GLY A 308 29.96 38.87 11.36
CA GLY A 308 28.92 39.83 10.99
C GLY A 308 28.78 41.01 11.96
N LEU A 309 29.05 40.77 13.24
CA LEU A 309 29.02 41.79 14.28
C LEU A 309 30.27 42.70 14.28
N VAL A 310 31.41 42.23 13.75
CA VAL A 310 32.72 42.91 13.91
C VAL A 310 33.24 43.50 12.60
N LEU A 311 33.04 42.85 11.45
CA LEU A 311 33.67 43.22 10.18
C LEU A 311 32.70 43.79 9.13
N GLU A 312 31.76 42.98 8.64
CA GLU A 312 30.93 43.27 7.45
C GLU A 312 29.56 42.59 7.53
N ASP A 313 28.56 43.04 6.76
CA ASP A 313 27.20 42.46 6.77
C ASP A 313 27.19 41.04 6.17
N THR A 314 27.17 40.04 7.05
CA THR A 314 27.10 38.61 6.66
C THR A 314 25.67 38.08 6.52
N LEU A 315 24.64 38.90 6.76
CA LEU A 315 23.24 38.51 6.60
C LEU A 315 22.88 37.93 5.22
N PRO A 316 23.35 38.46 4.07
CA PRO A 316 23.04 37.86 2.77
C PRO A 316 23.60 36.43 2.65
N LEU A 317 24.83 36.18 3.13
CA LEU A 317 25.43 34.85 3.12
C LEU A 317 24.71 33.91 4.10
N LEU A 318 24.33 34.41 5.28
CA LEU A 318 23.54 33.65 6.26
C LEU A 318 22.18 33.21 5.68
N ARG A 319 21.49 34.10 4.94
CA ARG A 319 20.23 33.74 4.25
C ARG A 319 20.44 32.64 3.22
N VAL A 320 21.51 32.69 2.43
CA VAL A 320 21.82 31.63 1.46
C VAL A 320 22.06 30.30 2.19
N VAL A 321 22.82 30.31 3.28
CA VAL A 321 23.09 29.09 4.05
C VAL A 321 21.81 28.51 4.65
N VAL A 322 21.00 29.33 5.33
CA VAL A 322 19.81 28.86 6.05
C VAL A 322 18.66 28.48 5.11
N TYR A 323 18.39 29.28 4.07
CA TYR A 323 17.24 29.05 3.19
C TYR A 323 17.55 28.20 1.96
N VAL A 324 18.82 28.05 1.58
CA VAL A 324 19.21 27.25 0.39
C VAL A 324 20.08 26.08 0.79
N ALA A 325 21.23 26.32 1.43
CA ALA A 325 22.22 25.27 1.65
C ALA A 325 21.72 24.18 2.62
N VAL A 326 21.16 24.55 3.78
CA VAL A 326 20.65 23.59 4.77
C VAL A 326 19.51 22.75 4.20
N PRO A 327 18.42 23.33 3.61
CA PRO A 327 17.36 22.52 3.02
C PRO A 327 17.83 21.61 1.90
N LEU A 328 18.75 22.08 1.04
CA LEU A 328 19.31 21.29 -0.04
C LEU A 328 20.17 20.14 0.49
N ALA A 329 20.97 20.38 1.52
CA ALA A 329 21.77 19.36 2.18
C ALA A 329 20.90 18.34 2.92
N THR A 330 19.85 18.77 3.63
CA THR A 330 18.86 17.88 4.25
C THR A 330 18.12 17.05 3.22
N PHE A 331 17.73 17.64 2.08
CA PHE A 331 17.10 16.91 0.98
C PHE A 331 18.05 15.87 0.38
N GLY A 332 19.29 16.26 0.08
CA GLY A 332 20.32 15.34 -0.42
C GLY A 332 20.59 14.19 0.55
N PHE A 333 20.66 14.48 1.85
CA PHE A 333 20.80 13.47 2.88
C PHE A 333 19.58 12.54 2.97
N ALA A 334 18.35 13.07 2.88
CA ALA A 334 17.15 12.25 2.86
C ALA A 334 17.12 11.29 1.67
N VAL A 335 17.49 11.75 0.47
CA VAL A 335 17.61 10.91 -0.72
C VAL A 335 18.72 9.87 -0.56
N TYR A 336 19.87 10.26 0.01
CA TYR A 336 20.98 9.35 0.27
C TYR A 336 20.59 8.22 1.23
N VAL A 337 19.98 8.56 2.37
CA VAL A 337 19.47 7.59 3.33
C VAL A 337 18.41 6.69 2.70
N ASP A 338 17.44 7.24 1.96
CA ASP A 338 16.42 6.43 1.27
C ASP A 338 17.07 5.44 0.29
N SER A 339 18.05 5.90 -0.51
CA SER A 339 18.72 5.04 -1.48
C SER A 339 19.47 3.85 -0.86
N ILE A 340 20.12 4.05 0.29
CA ILE A 340 20.88 2.98 0.96
C ILE A 340 19.96 2.10 1.81
N THR A 341 18.95 2.69 2.45
CA THR A 341 18.01 1.93 3.28
C THR A 341 17.10 1.01 2.47
N GLN A 342 16.88 1.26 1.18
CA GLN A 342 16.18 0.35 0.27
C GLN A 342 16.87 -1.01 0.10
N GLY A 343 18.20 -1.10 0.28
CA GLY A 343 18.96 -2.35 0.15
C GLY A 343 18.99 -3.24 1.40
N VAL A 344 18.70 -2.67 2.58
CA VAL A 344 18.78 -3.38 3.88
C VAL A 344 17.42 -3.47 4.57
N GLY A 345 16.48 -2.61 4.21
CA GLY A 345 15.16 -2.53 4.82
C GLY A 345 14.12 -3.44 4.14
N GLY A 346 14.09 -4.72 4.52
CA GLY A 346 12.92 -5.60 4.27
C GLY A 346 11.64 -5.20 5.03
N THR A 347 11.57 -4.01 5.61
CA THR A 347 10.50 -3.55 6.51
C THR A 347 9.50 -2.61 5.83
N ARG A 348 9.18 -2.84 4.56
CA ARG A 348 8.02 -2.17 3.96
C ARG A 348 6.80 -2.61 4.77
N GLN A 349 6.21 -1.68 5.52
CA GLN A 349 4.96 -1.93 6.23
C GLN A 349 3.92 -2.33 5.19
N VAL A 350 3.62 -3.63 5.12
CA VAL A 350 2.57 -4.18 4.29
C VAL A 350 1.30 -3.42 4.64
N ARG A 351 0.80 -2.61 3.70
CA ARG A 351 -0.53 -2.05 3.83
C ARG A 351 -1.47 -3.24 3.82
N PRO A 352 -2.30 -3.46 4.86
CA PRO A 352 -3.37 -4.44 4.73
C PRO A 352 -4.17 -4.05 3.49
N SER A 353 -4.29 -4.97 2.54
CA SER A 353 -5.14 -4.79 1.37
C SER A 353 -6.52 -4.42 1.88
N GLY A 354 -7.00 -3.26 1.45
CA GLY A 354 -8.22 -2.62 1.92
C GLY A 354 -9.47 -3.36 1.45
N THR A 355 -9.70 -4.55 1.99
CA THR A 355 -10.97 -5.26 1.94
C THR A 355 -11.18 -5.87 3.31
N PRO A 356 -12.15 -5.38 4.11
CA PRO A 356 -12.66 -6.16 5.23
C PRO A 356 -13.01 -7.52 4.67
N HIS A 357 -12.55 -8.59 5.33
CA HIS A 357 -12.80 -9.95 4.91
C HIS A 357 -14.29 -10.16 4.71
N GLY A 358 -14.73 -10.12 3.46
CA GLY A 358 -15.97 -10.69 3.03
C GLY A 358 -15.73 -12.18 2.94
N HIS A 359 -15.67 -12.87 4.09
CA HIS A 359 -16.07 -14.26 4.07
C HIS A 359 -17.47 -14.26 3.46
N ALA A 360 -17.64 -15.04 2.40
CA ALA A 360 -18.94 -15.46 1.93
C ALA A 360 -19.56 -16.37 3.01
N ALA A 361 -19.88 -15.78 4.17
CA ALA A 361 -20.96 -16.28 4.98
C ALA A 361 -22.21 -16.08 4.12
N GLY A 362 -22.92 -17.17 3.85
CA GLY A 362 -24.25 -17.11 3.26
C GLY A 362 -25.12 -16.11 4.04
N PRO A 363 -26.17 -15.59 3.40
CA PRO A 363 -27.06 -14.64 4.06
C PRO A 363 -27.61 -15.26 5.35
N ASP A 364 -27.33 -14.59 6.46
CA ASP A 364 -27.93 -14.69 7.78
C ASP A 364 -29.01 -15.80 7.94
N GLU A 365 -28.61 -16.97 8.42
CA GLU A 365 -29.51 -17.91 9.11
C GLU A 365 -29.25 -17.80 10.62
N ASP A 366 -29.87 -16.81 11.25
CA ASP A 366 -30.05 -16.78 12.71
C ASP A 366 -31.56 -16.84 13.00
N GLY A 367 -31.98 -17.94 13.63
CA GLY A 367 -33.12 -17.97 14.54
C GLY A 367 -34.47 -18.44 14.00
N ASP A 368 -34.66 -19.76 13.93
CA ASP A 368 -35.90 -20.38 14.40
C ASP A 368 -35.62 -21.85 14.78
N ARG A 369 -35.10 -22.03 16.00
CA ARG A 369 -35.26 -23.26 16.76
C ARG A 369 -35.65 -22.89 18.18
N ASP A 370 -36.68 -23.62 18.63
CA ASP A 370 -37.26 -23.77 19.99
C ASP A 370 -38.70 -23.21 20.07
N ALA A 371 -39.73 -23.90 20.56
CA ALA A 371 -39.97 -25.21 21.21
C ALA A 371 -41.52 -25.28 21.50
N PRO A 372 -42.10 -26.09 22.42
CA PRO A 372 -41.83 -27.44 22.93
C PRO A 372 -43.09 -28.37 22.95
N ASP A 373 -42.87 -29.59 23.49
CA ASP A 373 -43.76 -30.44 24.31
C ASP A 373 -44.78 -31.41 23.70
N GLY A 374 -44.74 -32.65 24.24
CA GLY A 374 -45.95 -33.34 24.70
C GLY A 374 -46.24 -34.71 24.10
N ASN A 375 -46.04 -35.77 24.91
CA ASN A 375 -46.63 -37.09 24.73
C ASN A 375 -48.16 -37.04 24.50
N GLY A 376 -48.70 -37.98 23.72
CA GLY A 376 -50.13 -38.32 23.80
C GLY A 376 -50.69 -39.10 22.60
N ASP A 377 -50.80 -40.42 22.79
CA ASP A 377 -51.83 -41.36 22.33
C ASP A 377 -52.43 -41.34 20.91
N ASP A 378 -52.52 -42.57 20.39
CA ASP A 378 -53.33 -43.05 19.28
C ASP A 378 -54.84 -42.80 19.46
N GLY A 379 -55.51 -42.30 18.42
CA GLY A 379 -56.97 -42.31 18.31
C GLY A 379 -57.50 -41.67 17.01
N PRO A 380 -58.52 -42.24 16.31
CA PRO A 380 -58.62 -42.13 14.85
C PRO A 380 -59.62 -41.09 14.31
N ALA A 381 -59.32 -40.67 13.09
CA ALA A 381 -60.22 -40.30 11.98
C ALA A 381 -61.32 -39.24 12.19
N THR A 382 -61.25 -38.18 11.35
CA THR A 382 -62.36 -37.73 10.49
C THR A 382 -61.82 -36.75 9.43
N GLY A 383 -62.07 -37.04 8.15
CA GLY A 383 -61.76 -36.12 7.04
C GLY A 383 -62.70 -34.91 7.00
N PRO A 384 -62.59 -34.01 5.98
CA PRO A 384 -62.75 -34.46 4.60
C PRO A 384 -61.84 -33.80 3.55
N ALA A 385 -61.89 -34.42 2.36
CA ALA A 385 -61.64 -33.85 1.04
C ALA A 385 -60.18 -33.60 0.64
N ALA A 386 -59.62 -34.64 0.02
CA ALA A 386 -58.62 -34.51 -1.04
C ALA A 386 -59.05 -33.40 -2.01
N SER A 387 -58.33 -32.28 -1.98
CA SER A 387 -58.36 -31.28 -3.05
C SER A 387 -56.98 -31.26 -3.70
N ALA A 388 -57.05 -31.51 -5.01
CA ALA A 388 -56.04 -31.44 -6.06
C ALA A 388 -54.71 -30.75 -5.70
N ALA A 389 -53.62 -31.41 -6.12
CA ALA A 389 -52.33 -30.76 -6.32
C ALA A 389 -52.52 -29.41 -7.04
N PRO A 390 -51.96 -28.30 -6.54
CA PRO A 390 -52.17 -26.99 -7.14
C PRO A 390 -51.51 -26.97 -8.51
N ARG A 391 -52.34 -26.80 -9.54
CA ARG A 391 -51.90 -26.33 -10.85
C ARG A 391 -51.49 -24.87 -10.66
N PHE A 392 -50.24 -24.56 -11.01
CA PHE A 392 -49.73 -23.20 -11.00
C PHE A 392 -50.48 -22.36 -12.05
N ASP A 393 -51.34 -21.47 -11.58
CA ASP A 393 -52.16 -20.57 -12.40
C ASP A 393 -51.71 -19.11 -12.29
N GLY A 394 -50.42 -18.84 -12.09
CA GLY A 394 -49.85 -17.49 -12.25
C GLY A 394 -50.53 -16.37 -11.44
N GLY A 395 -51.25 -16.69 -10.36
CA GLY A 395 -51.89 -15.71 -9.49
C GLY A 395 -50.88 -14.90 -8.70
N ASP A 396 -51.05 -13.58 -8.69
CA ASP A 396 -50.26 -12.63 -7.90
C ASP A 396 -50.45 -12.96 -6.41
N VAL A 397 -49.49 -13.69 -5.84
CA VAL A 397 -49.51 -14.01 -4.41
C VAL A 397 -49.33 -12.71 -3.67
N ALA A 398 -50.40 -12.24 -3.02
CA ALA A 398 -50.36 -11.07 -2.14
C ALA A 398 -49.19 -11.26 -1.17
N ASP A 399 -48.14 -10.50 -1.43
CA ASP A 399 -46.85 -10.63 -0.80
C ASP A 399 -46.98 -10.22 0.67
N ARG A 400 -47.30 -11.20 1.52
CA ARG A 400 -47.59 -11.07 2.96
C ARG A 400 -46.50 -10.30 3.70
N TRP A 401 -45.29 -10.28 3.14
CA TRP A 401 -44.11 -9.63 3.71
C TRP A 401 -43.82 -8.25 3.13
N ARG A 402 -44.65 -7.68 2.22
CA ARG A 402 -44.48 -6.31 1.72
C ARG A 402 -44.40 -5.30 2.84
N THR A 403 -45.35 -5.34 3.78
CA THR A 403 -45.41 -4.41 4.92
C THR A 403 -44.21 -4.56 5.83
N SER A 404 -43.75 -5.79 6.08
CA SER A 404 -42.55 -6.06 6.87
C SER A 404 -41.28 -5.59 6.16
N ARG A 405 -41.19 -5.76 4.83
CA ARG A 405 -40.09 -5.25 4.00
C ARG A 405 -40.08 -3.73 3.92
N GLU A 406 -41.25 -3.08 3.88
CA GLU A 406 -41.35 -1.63 3.94
C GLU A 406 -40.93 -1.08 5.30
N ARG A 407 -41.32 -1.73 6.39
CA ARG A 407 -40.85 -1.41 7.76
C ARG A 407 -39.36 -1.64 7.92
N LEU A 408 -38.82 -2.74 7.39
CA LEU A 408 -37.40 -3.03 7.42
C LEU A 408 -36.61 -2.01 6.59
N ARG A 409 -37.07 -1.67 5.38
CA ARG A 409 -36.48 -0.60 4.56
C ARG A 409 -36.53 0.77 5.22
N ALA A 410 -37.63 1.08 5.92
CA ALA A 410 -37.74 2.31 6.70
C ALA A 410 -36.75 2.30 7.88
N TYR A 411 -36.67 1.18 8.62
CA TYR A 411 -35.71 1.00 9.69
C TYR A 411 -34.27 1.11 9.17
N ASP A 412 -33.91 0.43 8.09
CA ASP A 412 -32.57 0.44 7.49
C ASP A 412 -32.18 1.83 6.97
N ARG A 413 -33.13 2.60 6.45
CA ARG A 413 -32.91 3.99 6.04
C ARG A 413 -32.50 4.88 7.22
N PHE A 414 -33.08 4.67 8.40
CA PHE A 414 -32.80 5.46 9.60
C PHE A 414 -31.78 4.82 10.55
N ARG A 415 -31.43 3.54 10.35
CA ARG A 415 -30.48 2.79 11.18
C ARG A 415 -29.12 3.45 11.21
N THR A 416 -28.63 3.95 10.07
CA THR A 416 -27.34 4.64 9.98
C THR A 416 -27.33 5.94 10.78
N VAL A 417 -28.40 6.74 10.69
CA VAL A 417 -28.54 8.00 11.42
C VAL A 417 -28.69 7.75 12.92
N ARG A 418 -29.49 6.75 13.31
CA ARG A 418 -29.69 6.36 14.71
C ARG A 418 -28.42 5.78 15.33
N ALA A 419 -27.70 4.93 14.60
CA ALA A 419 -26.42 4.40 15.04
C ALA A 419 -25.38 5.51 15.23
N TRP A 420 -25.33 6.49 14.32
CA TRP A 420 -24.46 7.66 14.46
C TRP A 420 -24.83 8.51 15.68
N ALA A 421 -26.12 8.75 15.91
CA ALA A 421 -26.61 9.54 17.04
C ALA A 421 -26.36 8.86 18.40
N ASN A 422 -26.43 7.53 18.46
CA ASN A 422 -26.26 6.77 19.71
C ASN A 422 -24.79 6.65 20.14
N SER A 423 -23.82 6.78 19.23
CA SER A 423 -22.39 6.71 19.56
C SER A 423 -21.48 7.54 18.63
N PRO A 424 -21.63 8.88 18.62
CA PRO A 424 -20.92 9.75 17.68
C PRO A 424 -19.40 9.67 17.83
N VAL A 425 -18.91 9.59 19.07
CA VAL A 425 -17.47 9.48 19.39
C VAL A 425 -16.89 8.16 18.88
N GLU A 426 -17.61 7.05 19.05
CA GLU A 426 -17.12 5.74 18.62
C GLU A 426 -17.09 5.62 17.10
N HIS A 427 -18.05 6.23 16.40
CA HIS A 427 -18.05 6.29 14.95
C HIS A 427 -16.87 7.10 14.41
N VAL A 428 -16.64 8.30 14.96
CA VAL A 428 -15.50 9.15 14.59
C VAL A 428 -14.15 8.46 14.85
N LEU A 429 -14.01 7.75 15.96
CA LEU A 429 -12.79 7.00 16.28
C LEU A 429 -12.58 5.76 15.38
N ARG A 430 -13.64 5.15 14.85
CA ARG A 430 -13.54 4.03 13.90
C ARG A 430 -13.18 4.50 12.48
N SER A 431 -13.67 5.66 12.06
CA SER A 431 -13.42 6.24 10.72
C SER A 431 -12.97 7.71 10.84
N PRO A 432 -11.65 8.00 10.82
CA PRO A 432 -11.10 9.37 10.93
C PRO A 432 -11.62 10.32 9.86
N GLU A 433 -11.97 9.80 8.68
CA GLU A 433 -12.59 10.56 7.58
C GLU A 433 -13.96 11.16 7.96
N ALA A 434 -14.69 10.56 8.90
CA ALA A 434 -15.96 11.10 9.38
C ALA A 434 -15.79 12.46 10.09
N VAL A 435 -14.59 12.77 10.61
CA VAL A 435 -14.27 14.09 11.17
C VAL A 435 -14.39 15.18 10.11
N LEU A 436 -14.02 14.89 8.87
CA LEU A 436 -14.03 15.87 7.78
C LEU A 436 -15.45 16.38 7.50
N ALA A 437 -16.46 15.53 7.69
CA ALA A 437 -17.86 15.91 7.53
C ALA A 437 -18.29 17.03 8.49
N VAL A 438 -17.62 17.17 9.64
CA VAL A 438 -17.88 18.24 10.62
C VAL A 438 -16.82 19.34 10.53
N ALA A 439 -15.55 18.97 10.43
CA ALA A 439 -14.43 19.91 10.44
C ALA A 439 -14.40 20.81 9.21
N VAL A 440 -14.74 20.31 8.01
CA VAL A 440 -14.74 21.12 6.79
C VAL A 440 -15.83 22.20 6.82
N PRO A 441 -17.11 21.91 7.10
CA PRO A 441 -18.12 22.96 7.24
C PRO A 441 -17.78 23.99 8.31
N VAL A 442 -17.28 23.56 9.48
CA VAL A 442 -16.85 24.47 10.56
C VAL A 442 -15.70 25.37 10.09
N ALA A 443 -14.72 24.81 9.39
CA ALA A 443 -13.58 25.56 8.87
C ALA A 443 -13.99 26.57 7.79
N VAL A 444 -14.92 26.19 6.89
CA VAL A 444 -15.46 27.08 5.85
C VAL A 444 -16.28 28.20 6.47
N LEU A 445 -17.15 27.90 7.43
CA LEU A 445 -17.94 28.90 8.14
C LEU A 445 -17.04 29.84 8.96
N GLY A 446 -16.01 29.30 9.62
CA GLY A 446 -15.01 30.09 10.34
C GLY A 446 -14.22 31.00 9.42
N ALA A 447 -13.74 30.49 8.28
CA ALA A 447 -13.05 31.30 7.28
C ALA A 447 -13.95 32.41 6.72
N ALA A 448 -15.20 32.09 6.36
CA ALA A 448 -16.16 33.06 5.86
C ALA A 448 -16.46 34.15 6.90
N ALA A 449 -16.59 33.79 8.19
CA ALA A 449 -16.82 34.75 9.27
C ALA A 449 -15.63 35.69 9.49
N VAL A 450 -14.39 35.22 9.29
CA VAL A 450 -13.18 36.05 9.42
C VAL A 450 -12.96 36.96 8.19
N VAL A 451 -13.32 36.49 6.99
CA VAL A 451 -13.20 37.25 5.74
C VAL A 451 -14.25 38.37 5.65
N HIS A 452 -15.37 38.27 6.38
CA HIS A 452 -16.42 39.29 6.37
C HIS A 452 -16.26 40.31 7.51
N PRO A 453 -16.30 41.64 7.23
CA PRO A 453 -16.48 42.29 5.93
C PRO A 453 -15.18 42.43 5.11
N LEU A 454 -15.29 42.26 3.78
CA LEU A 454 -14.19 42.52 2.85
C LEU A 454 -13.92 44.02 2.81
N SER A 455 -12.75 44.45 3.28
CA SER A 455 -12.32 45.84 3.06
C SER A 455 -11.74 45.97 1.66
N VAL A 456 -12.19 46.97 0.90
CA VAL A 456 -11.70 47.22 -0.46
C VAL A 456 -10.40 48.02 -0.35
N GLY A 457 -9.28 47.31 -0.17
CA GLY A 457 -7.92 47.85 -0.07
C GLY A 457 -7.07 47.57 -1.31
N GLY A 458 -5.74 47.67 -1.17
CA GLY A 458 -4.80 47.32 -2.24
C GLY A 458 -4.83 45.82 -2.60
N ALA A 459 -4.41 45.45 -3.82
CA ALA A 459 -4.44 44.06 -4.29
C ALA A 459 -3.71 43.07 -3.35
N THR A 460 -2.64 43.52 -2.69
CA THR A 460 -1.88 42.73 -1.71
C THR A 460 -2.64 42.52 -0.39
N GLU A 461 -3.43 43.50 0.06
CA GLU A 461 -4.23 43.41 1.28
C GLU A 461 -5.42 42.47 1.11
N VAL A 462 -6.07 42.51 -0.07
CA VAL A 462 -7.16 41.59 -0.41
C VAL A 462 -6.67 40.14 -0.47
N VAL A 463 -5.49 39.91 -1.05
CA VAL A 463 -4.87 38.56 -1.08
C VAL A 463 -4.54 38.08 0.34
N ALA A 464 -3.94 38.92 1.18
CA ALA A 464 -3.59 38.55 2.55
C ALA A 464 -4.83 38.25 3.43
N GLN A 465 -5.94 38.99 3.23
CA GLN A 465 -7.20 38.76 3.93
C GLN A 465 -7.87 37.43 3.58
N ILE A 466 -7.63 36.90 2.38
CA ILE A 466 -8.19 35.62 1.93
C ILE A 466 -7.23 34.47 2.29
N ASP A 467 -5.93 34.69 2.16
CA ASP A 467 -4.91 33.66 2.39
C ASP A 467 -4.88 33.21 3.86
N ALA A 468 -4.81 34.14 4.81
CA ALA A 468 -4.68 33.78 6.22
C ALA A 468 -5.86 32.93 6.77
N PRO A 469 -7.13 33.23 6.47
CA PRO A 469 -8.26 32.39 6.87
C PRO A 469 -8.29 31.03 6.17
N ILE A 470 -7.86 30.94 4.90
CA ILE A 470 -7.76 29.66 4.18
C ILE A 470 -6.66 28.78 4.81
N VAL A 471 -5.50 29.36 5.12
CA VAL A 471 -4.41 28.67 5.82
C VAL A 471 -4.88 28.21 7.20
N GLY A 472 -5.56 29.07 7.97
CA GLY A 472 -6.14 28.70 9.26
C GLY A 472 -7.17 27.58 9.17
N ALA A 473 -8.08 27.65 8.20
CA ALA A 473 -9.11 26.64 7.96
C ALA A 473 -8.50 25.29 7.55
N SER A 474 -7.54 25.29 6.62
CA SER A 474 -6.84 24.08 6.20
C SER A 474 -6.03 23.46 7.35
N ALA A 475 -5.31 24.28 8.14
CA ALA A 475 -4.62 23.83 9.33
C ALA A 475 -5.57 23.22 10.37
N PHE A 476 -6.73 23.82 10.61
CA PHE A 476 -7.75 23.28 11.52
C PHE A 476 -8.28 21.93 11.06
N VAL A 477 -8.63 21.79 9.77
CA VAL A 477 -9.12 20.52 9.21
C VAL A 477 -8.06 19.43 9.35
N LEU A 478 -6.81 19.75 8.99
CA LEU A 478 -5.69 18.80 9.11
C LEU A 478 -5.42 18.42 10.57
N ALA A 479 -5.45 19.38 11.50
CA ALA A 479 -5.24 19.14 12.92
C ALA A 479 -6.36 18.27 13.53
N ALA A 480 -7.62 18.54 13.19
CA ALA A 480 -8.76 17.75 13.65
C ALA A 480 -8.67 16.30 13.14
N TYR A 481 -8.37 16.11 11.86
CA TYR A 481 -8.14 14.79 11.29
C TYR A 481 -6.95 14.08 11.95
N ALA A 482 -5.82 14.78 12.11
CA ALA A 482 -4.60 14.23 12.71
C ALA A 482 -4.82 13.80 14.16
N LEU A 483 -5.58 14.58 14.95
CA LEU A 483 -5.91 14.24 16.33
C LEU A 483 -6.68 12.93 16.42
N VAL A 484 -7.77 12.79 15.66
CA VAL A 484 -8.60 11.56 15.67
C VAL A 484 -7.82 10.37 15.13
N TYR A 485 -7.05 10.57 14.06
CA TYR A 485 -6.16 9.55 13.53
C TYR A 485 -5.13 9.08 14.58
N GLU A 486 -4.49 10.00 15.30
CA GLU A 486 -3.49 9.69 16.33
C GLU A 486 -4.11 8.99 17.55
N VAL A 487 -5.31 9.39 17.99
CA VAL A 487 -6.03 8.70 19.07
C VAL A 487 -6.38 7.26 18.67
N ARG A 488 -6.94 7.05 17.47
CA ARG A 488 -7.22 5.71 16.92
C ARG A 488 -5.96 4.87 16.87
N LYS A 489 -4.87 5.43 16.33
CA LYS A 489 -3.57 4.78 16.20
C LYS A 489 -2.98 4.38 17.55
N ARG A 490 -3.07 5.23 18.57
CA ARG A 490 -2.64 4.92 19.94
C ARG A 490 -3.48 3.82 20.59
N ARG A 491 -4.80 3.82 20.36
CA ARG A 491 -5.69 2.75 20.84
C ARG A 491 -5.30 1.40 20.24
N ILE A 492 -5.17 1.32 18.91
CA ILE A 492 -4.80 0.08 18.21
C ILE A 492 -3.44 -0.43 18.69
N ARG A 493 -2.44 0.46 18.82
CA ARG A 493 -1.11 0.08 19.33
C ARG A 493 -1.13 -0.50 20.75
N ARG A 494 -1.95 0.06 21.64
CA ARG A 494 -2.10 -0.47 23.00
C ARG A 494 -2.72 -1.88 22.98
N ILE A 495 -3.73 -2.09 22.16
CA ILE A 495 -4.37 -3.42 22.02
C ILE A 495 -3.38 -4.42 21.43
N GLU A 496 -2.73 -4.06 20.32
CA GLU A 496 -1.74 -4.92 19.67
C GLU A 496 -0.63 -5.32 20.67
N ALA A 497 -0.21 -4.44 21.59
CA ALA A 497 0.88 -4.71 22.55
C ALA A 497 0.53 -5.77 23.59
N ALA A 498 -0.77 -5.97 23.86
CA ALA A 498 -1.28 -7.00 24.75
C ALA A 498 -1.56 -8.35 24.06
N ILE A 499 -1.52 -8.40 22.71
CA ILE A 499 -1.79 -9.63 21.94
C ILE A 499 -0.77 -10.74 22.22
N PRO A 500 0.56 -10.49 22.24
CA PRO A 500 1.54 -11.55 22.52
C PRO A 500 1.29 -12.22 23.87
N ASP A 501 1.06 -11.43 24.92
CA ASP A 501 0.82 -11.94 26.27
C ASP A 501 -0.51 -12.70 26.38
N PHE A 502 -1.55 -12.27 25.67
CA PHE A 502 -2.80 -13.01 25.56
C PHE A 502 -2.58 -14.40 24.94
N LEU A 503 -1.87 -14.47 23.82
CA LEU A 503 -1.60 -15.73 23.11
C LEU A 503 -0.69 -16.64 23.94
N ASP A 504 0.33 -16.09 24.59
CA ASP A 504 1.28 -16.82 25.43
C ASP A 504 0.58 -17.43 26.67
N ARG A 505 -0.30 -16.67 27.33
CA ARG A 505 -1.13 -17.18 28.43
C ARG A 505 -2.13 -18.23 27.94
N LEU A 506 -2.73 -18.03 26.76
CA LEU A 506 -3.67 -18.99 26.18
C LEU A 506 -2.97 -20.30 25.83
N ALA A 507 -1.77 -20.24 25.25
CA ALA A 507 -0.91 -21.39 24.97
C ALA A 507 -0.61 -22.16 26.26
N SER A 508 -0.11 -21.48 27.30
CA SER A 508 0.27 -22.12 28.56
C SER A 508 -0.91 -22.78 29.30
N VAL A 509 -2.12 -22.21 29.21
CA VAL A 509 -3.32 -22.80 29.82
C VAL A 509 -3.84 -23.99 29.00
N ASN A 510 -3.75 -23.93 27.67
CA ASN A 510 -4.13 -25.04 26.80
C ASN A 510 -3.13 -26.22 26.90
N GLU A 511 -1.84 -25.93 27.02
CA GLU A 511 -0.76 -26.90 27.25
C GLU A 511 -0.94 -27.69 28.56
N ALA A 512 -1.62 -27.10 29.55
CA ALA A 512 -2.06 -27.79 30.77
C ALA A 512 -3.26 -28.74 30.56
N GLY A 513 -3.65 -29.01 29.31
CA GLY A 513 -4.71 -29.96 28.94
C GLY A 513 -6.13 -29.40 28.99
N THR A 514 -6.31 -28.09 29.13
CA THR A 514 -7.66 -27.47 29.12
C THR A 514 -8.14 -27.23 27.68
N SER A 515 -9.45 -27.33 27.44
CA SER A 515 -10.02 -26.99 26.12
C SER A 515 -9.82 -25.51 25.80
N VAL A 516 -9.71 -25.15 24.51
CA VAL A 516 -9.52 -23.75 24.09
C VAL A 516 -10.61 -22.82 24.67
N VAL A 517 -11.84 -23.31 24.76
CA VAL A 517 -12.96 -22.60 25.39
C VAL A 517 -12.67 -22.30 26.87
N ALA A 518 -12.21 -23.29 27.63
CA ALA A 518 -11.86 -23.13 29.03
C ALA A 518 -10.63 -22.24 29.21
N SER A 519 -9.64 -22.35 28.30
CA SER A 519 -8.46 -21.49 28.29
C SER A 519 -8.85 -20.03 28.06
N ILE A 520 -9.74 -19.72 27.11
CA ILE A 520 -10.26 -18.37 26.88
C ILE A 520 -11.00 -17.86 28.11
N ARG A 521 -11.87 -18.67 28.73
CA ARG A 521 -12.58 -18.27 29.96
C ARG A 521 -11.61 -17.90 31.08
N ARG A 522 -10.55 -18.69 31.28
CA ARG A 522 -9.53 -18.47 32.31
C ARG A 522 -8.68 -17.24 32.04
N VAL A 523 -8.22 -17.07 30.80
CA VAL A 523 -7.34 -15.96 30.40
C VAL A 523 -8.09 -14.64 30.30
N ALA A 524 -9.35 -14.63 29.83
CA ALA A 524 -10.17 -13.42 29.76
C ALA A 524 -10.54 -12.85 31.15
N GLY A 525 -10.40 -13.64 32.22
CA GLY A 525 -10.53 -13.15 33.60
C GLY A 525 -9.25 -12.56 34.18
N SER A 526 -8.15 -12.56 33.43
CA SER A 526 -6.87 -11.96 33.82
C SER A 526 -6.73 -10.55 33.24
N ASP A 527 -5.97 -9.69 33.92
CA ASP A 527 -5.70 -8.35 33.41
C ASP A 527 -4.74 -8.43 32.19
N LEU A 528 -5.25 -7.98 31.04
CA LEU A 528 -4.59 -7.90 29.73
C LEU A 528 -4.64 -6.45 29.19
N GLU A 529 -4.60 -5.48 30.11
CA GLU A 529 -4.53 -4.05 29.83
C GLU A 529 -5.63 -3.59 28.84
N ALA A 530 -5.22 -3.12 27.65
CA ALA A 530 -6.11 -2.56 26.65
C ALA A 530 -7.00 -3.60 25.96
N LEU A 531 -6.71 -4.89 26.11
CA LEU A 531 -7.44 -5.99 25.48
C LEU A 531 -8.51 -6.60 26.41
N THR A 532 -8.44 -6.34 27.72
CA THR A 532 -9.36 -6.90 28.75
C THR A 532 -10.83 -6.70 28.38
N ALA A 533 -11.25 -5.47 28.06
CA ALA A 533 -12.65 -5.16 27.76
C ALA A 533 -13.17 -5.89 26.50
N ASP A 534 -12.32 -6.09 25.50
CA ASP A 534 -12.69 -6.77 24.27
C ASP A 534 -12.69 -8.30 24.43
N LEU A 535 -11.84 -8.85 25.31
CA LEU A 535 -11.84 -10.27 25.69
C LEU A 535 -12.98 -10.64 26.63
N GLU A 536 -13.37 -9.76 27.56
CA GLU A 536 -14.56 -9.98 28.39
C GLU A 536 -15.83 -10.04 27.55
N ARG A 537 -15.91 -9.25 26.47
CA ARG A 537 -17.00 -9.37 25.47
C ARG A 537 -16.92 -10.70 24.74
N THR A 538 -15.73 -11.13 24.30
CA THR A 538 -15.55 -12.44 23.66
C THR A 538 -15.95 -13.58 24.59
N ARG A 539 -15.55 -13.51 25.86
CA ARG A 539 -15.94 -14.48 26.89
C ARG A 539 -17.46 -14.49 27.08
N ARG A 540 -18.10 -13.32 27.17
CA ARG A 540 -19.57 -13.24 27.24
C ARG A 540 -20.23 -13.85 26.02
N ASP A 541 -19.74 -13.58 24.82
CA ASP A 541 -20.26 -14.21 23.59
C ASP A 541 -20.25 -15.75 23.71
N VAL A 542 -19.15 -16.33 24.21
CA VAL A 542 -18.99 -17.78 24.41
C VAL A 542 -19.85 -18.30 25.57
N ASP A 543 -19.92 -17.56 26.68
CA ASP A 543 -20.75 -17.92 27.85
C ASP A 543 -22.25 -17.91 27.50
N TRP A 544 -22.65 -17.10 26.52
CA TRP A 544 -24.01 -17.02 25.98
C TRP A 544 -24.28 -18.06 24.87
N GLY A 545 -23.34 -18.98 24.63
CA GLY A 545 -23.52 -20.12 23.72
C GLY A 545 -23.04 -19.89 22.28
N ALA A 546 -22.39 -18.76 21.97
CA ALA A 546 -21.81 -18.60 20.65
C ALA A 546 -20.59 -19.51 20.45
N ASP A 547 -20.43 -20.00 19.22
CA ASP A 547 -19.24 -20.73 18.80
C ASP A 547 -17.96 -19.88 19.01
N VAL A 548 -16.89 -20.53 19.48
CA VAL A 548 -15.63 -19.86 19.85
C VAL A 548 -14.98 -19.23 18.63
N THR A 549 -15.02 -19.90 17.48
CA THR A 549 -14.50 -19.35 16.23
C THR A 549 -15.26 -18.08 15.84
N SER A 550 -16.59 -18.11 15.92
CA SER A 550 -17.45 -16.95 15.68
C SER A 550 -17.19 -15.79 16.65
N ALA A 551 -16.94 -16.09 17.93
CA ALA A 551 -16.61 -15.10 18.94
C ALA A 551 -15.23 -14.45 18.69
N LEU A 552 -14.24 -15.23 18.25
CA LEU A 552 -12.92 -14.73 17.85
C LEU A 552 -12.98 -13.87 16.57
N TYR A 553 -13.81 -14.23 15.59
CA TYR A 553 -14.06 -13.36 14.42
C TYR A 553 -14.76 -12.05 14.82
N ARG A 554 -15.67 -12.08 15.81
CA ARG A 554 -16.23 -10.84 16.37
C ARG A 554 -15.17 -10.01 17.09
N LEU A 555 -14.22 -10.62 17.80
CA LEU A 555 -13.08 -9.92 18.39
C LEU A 555 -12.22 -9.23 17.32
N GLU A 556 -11.89 -9.94 16.25
CA GLU A 556 -11.17 -9.39 15.09
C GLU A 556 -11.88 -8.16 14.54
N ARG A 557 -13.19 -8.26 14.26
CA ARG A 557 -13.97 -7.13 13.72
C ARG A 557 -14.05 -5.94 14.67
N ARG A 558 -14.02 -6.15 15.99
CA ARG A 558 -14.04 -5.07 17.01
C ARG A 558 -12.69 -4.36 17.15
N VAL A 559 -11.59 -5.11 17.12
CA VAL A 559 -10.23 -4.56 17.30
C VAL A 559 -9.69 -3.99 15.98
N ALA A 560 -9.97 -4.66 14.86
CA ALA A 560 -9.56 -4.32 13.51
C ALA A 560 -8.04 -4.03 13.40
N SER A 561 -7.23 -4.91 14.01
CA SER A 561 -5.77 -4.90 13.88
C SER A 561 -5.29 -6.05 12.99
N PRO A 562 -4.27 -5.82 12.15
CA PRO A 562 -3.60 -6.89 11.40
C PRO A 562 -3.04 -8.01 12.28
N MET A 563 -2.54 -7.72 13.48
CA MET A 563 -2.00 -8.77 14.37
C MET A 563 -3.12 -9.63 14.98
N THR A 564 -4.23 -9.00 15.38
CA THR A 564 -5.40 -9.71 15.90
C THR A 564 -6.02 -10.59 14.83
N SER A 565 -6.13 -10.10 13.59
CA SER A 565 -6.66 -10.87 12.46
C SER A 565 -5.80 -12.12 12.20
N ARG A 566 -4.47 -11.96 12.18
CA ARG A 566 -3.51 -13.07 12.08
C ARG A 566 -3.66 -14.10 13.18
N ALA A 567 -3.70 -13.64 14.42
CA ALA A 567 -3.86 -14.51 15.58
C ALA A 567 -5.19 -15.27 15.53
N VAL A 568 -6.29 -14.59 15.23
CA VAL A 568 -7.62 -15.20 15.12
C VAL A 568 -7.64 -16.23 13.99
N VAL A 569 -7.16 -15.91 12.80
CA VAL A 569 -7.10 -16.84 11.66
C VAL A 569 -6.27 -18.07 11.99
N LEU A 570 -5.08 -17.90 12.59
CA LEU A 570 -4.23 -19.03 12.93
C LEU A 570 -4.88 -19.93 13.99
N VAL A 571 -5.44 -19.35 15.05
CA VAL A 571 -6.07 -20.10 16.15
C VAL A 571 -7.33 -20.82 15.70
N THR A 572 -8.18 -20.16 14.92
CA THR A 572 -9.43 -20.75 14.43
C THR A 572 -9.17 -21.92 13.50
N ASN A 573 -8.21 -21.80 12.58
CA ASN A 573 -7.85 -22.89 11.68
C ASN A 573 -7.13 -24.05 12.40
N ALA A 574 -6.32 -23.75 13.41
CA ALA A 574 -5.71 -24.78 14.24
C ALA A 574 -6.74 -25.58 15.04
N MET A 575 -7.76 -24.91 15.62
CA MET A 575 -8.87 -25.58 16.32
C MET A 575 -9.65 -26.55 15.41
N TYR A 576 -9.79 -26.24 14.11
CA TYR A 576 -10.43 -27.14 13.16
C TYR A 576 -9.58 -28.37 12.80
N ALA A 577 -8.25 -28.24 12.82
CA ALA A 577 -7.35 -29.32 12.46
C ALA A 577 -7.12 -30.31 13.60
N SER A 578 -6.92 -29.83 14.83
CA SER A 578 -6.74 -30.70 16.00
C SER A 578 -7.07 -30.01 17.32
N GLY A 579 -7.15 -30.82 18.38
CA GLY A 579 -7.32 -30.33 19.75
C GLY A 579 -6.04 -29.81 20.42
N ASP A 580 -4.87 -29.97 19.79
CA ASP A 580 -3.56 -29.51 20.31
C ASP A 580 -3.17 -28.18 19.67
N VAL A 581 -3.74 -27.09 20.21
CA VAL A 581 -3.60 -25.74 19.68
C VAL A 581 -2.46 -24.97 20.35
N ALA A 582 -1.93 -25.48 21.47
CA ALA A 582 -0.88 -24.84 22.25
C ALA A 582 0.40 -24.55 21.45
N PRO A 583 0.95 -25.49 20.63
CA PRO A 583 2.12 -25.19 19.80
C PRO A 583 1.87 -24.08 18.79
N VAL A 584 0.65 -24.02 18.24
CA VAL A 584 0.24 -22.99 17.28
C VAL A 584 0.13 -21.62 17.93
N LEU A 585 -0.48 -21.57 19.12
CA LEU A 585 -0.58 -20.36 19.92
C LEU A 585 0.80 -19.83 20.32
N ARG A 586 1.76 -20.72 20.62
CA ARG A 586 3.14 -20.34 20.94
C ARG A 586 3.83 -19.68 19.75
N ILE A 587 3.73 -20.28 18.56
CA ILE A 587 4.28 -19.69 17.32
C ILE A 587 3.67 -18.32 17.05
N ALA A 588 2.35 -18.16 17.22
CA ALA A 588 1.70 -16.85 17.07
C ALA A 588 2.18 -15.81 18.11
N ALA A 589 2.40 -16.24 19.36
CA ALA A 589 2.89 -15.39 20.42
C ALA A 589 4.32 -14.91 20.12
N ASP A 590 5.19 -15.82 19.68
CA ASP A 590 6.58 -15.51 19.30
C ASP A 590 6.63 -14.55 18.10
N GLU A 591 5.85 -14.81 17.05
CA GLU A 591 5.77 -13.92 15.88
C GLU A 591 5.27 -12.51 16.27
N ALA A 592 4.24 -12.45 17.12
CA ALA A 592 3.69 -11.19 17.60
C ALA A 592 4.69 -10.45 18.50
N ARG A 593 5.42 -11.15 19.37
CA ARG A 593 6.44 -10.60 20.27
C ARG A 593 7.63 -10.06 19.50
N ALA A 594 8.16 -10.82 18.54
CA ALA A 594 9.24 -10.37 17.65
C ALA A 594 8.84 -9.07 16.93
N THR A 595 7.66 -9.03 16.31
CA THR A 595 7.17 -7.81 15.64
C THR A 595 7.12 -6.58 16.56
N TRP A 596 6.83 -6.79 17.85
CA TRP A 596 6.71 -5.73 18.84
C TRP A 596 8.04 -5.22 19.40
N THR A 597 8.92 -6.13 19.79
CA THR A 597 10.26 -5.82 20.30
C THR A 597 11.03 -4.97 19.29
N LEU A 598 10.99 -5.37 18.00
CA LEU A 598 11.67 -4.65 16.91
C LEU A 598 11.19 -3.20 16.76
N ARG A 599 9.87 -2.97 16.86
CA ARG A 599 9.30 -1.60 16.81
C ARG A 599 9.75 -0.76 17.99
N ARG A 600 9.88 -1.37 19.18
CA ARG A 600 10.28 -0.71 20.42
C ARG A 600 11.75 -0.28 20.34
N GLU A 601 12.63 -1.19 19.94
CA GLU A 601 14.06 -0.93 19.78
C GLU A 601 14.33 0.18 18.76
N ARG A 602 13.73 0.07 17.56
CA ARG A 602 13.85 1.12 16.54
C ARG A 602 13.43 2.49 17.07
N ARG A 603 12.33 2.56 17.82
CA ARG A 603 11.86 3.82 18.40
C ARG A 603 12.82 4.35 19.45
N GLN A 604 13.39 3.48 20.29
CA GLN A 604 14.30 3.86 21.37
C GLN A 604 15.62 4.39 20.81
N VAL A 605 16.24 3.68 19.86
CA VAL A 605 17.46 4.12 19.17
C VAL A 605 17.22 5.49 18.51
N MET A 606 16.15 5.62 17.71
CA MET A 606 15.85 6.87 17.01
C MET A 606 15.48 8.03 17.95
N LEU A 607 14.87 7.76 19.11
CA LEU A 607 14.48 8.79 20.08
C LEU A 607 15.71 9.46 20.69
N THR A 608 16.78 8.73 20.97
CA THR A 608 18.04 9.29 21.48
C THR A 608 18.58 10.35 20.52
N TYR A 609 18.64 10.04 19.22
CA TYR A 609 19.09 11.01 18.21
C TYR A 609 18.14 12.17 18.04
N LEU A 610 16.82 11.91 18.07
CA LEU A 610 15.82 12.98 18.01
C LEU A 610 16.01 13.98 19.16
N ILE A 611 16.24 13.49 20.38
CA ILE A 611 16.51 14.34 21.55
C ILE A 611 17.76 15.19 21.31
N VAL A 612 18.87 14.60 20.83
CA VAL A 612 20.10 15.33 20.53
C VAL A 612 19.85 16.45 19.52
N ILE A 613 19.12 16.18 18.44
CA ILE A 613 18.78 17.18 17.41
C ILE A 613 17.96 18.33 18.01
N TYR A 614 16.94 18.03 18.84
CA TYR A 614 16.14 19.08 19.49
C TYR A 614 16.95 19.89 20.51
N ILE A 615 17.84 19.26 21.27
CA ILE A 615 18.73 19.96 22.20
C ILE A 615 19.64 20.91 21.41
N SER A 616 20.27 20.45 20.33
CA SER A 616 21.10 21.30 19.47
C SER A 616 20.31 22.48 18.89
N PHE A 617 19.07 22.25 18.48
CA PHE A 617 18.18 23.32 18.01
C PHE A 617 17.85 24.34 19.11
N LEU A 618 17.55 23.89 20.34
CA LEU A 618 17.28 24.79 21.46
C LEU A 618 18.53 25.57 21.89
N VAL A 619 19.70 24.92 21.89
CA VAL A 619 20.98 25.59 22.13
C VAL A 619 21.22 26.66 21.06
N PHE A 620 20.97 26.35 19.79
CA PHE A 620 21.08 27.32 18.71
C PHE A 620 20.14 28.51 18.89
N LEU A 621 18.87 28.26 19.23
CA LEU A 621 17.91 29.32 19.51
C LEU A 621 18.39 30.19 20.69
N GLY A 622 18.96 29.58 21.72
CA GLY A 622 19.58 30.28 22.86
C GLY A 622 20.76 31.15 22.44
N VAL A 623 21.64 30.67 21.56
CA VAL A 623 22.80 31.43 21.04
C VAL A 623 22.38 32.57 20.13
N ILE A 624 21.29 32.45 19.38
CA ILE A 624 20.76 33.57 18.56
C ILE A 624 20.07 34.61 19.43
N ALA A 625 19.36 34.17 20.48
CA ALA A 625 18.62 35.07 21.35
C ALA A 625 19.52 35.87 22.32
N ALA A 626 20.68 35.30 22.70
CA ALA A 626 21.71 35.95 23.50
C ALA A 626 22.63 36.80 22.62
#